data_AF-A0A2P8G7Y8-F1
#
_entry.id   AF-A0A2P8G7Y8-F1
#
_cell.length_a   1.000
_cell.length_b   1.000
_cell.length_c   1.000
_cell.angle_alpha   90.00
_cell.angle_beta   90.00
_cell.angle_gamma   90.00
#
_symmetry.space_group_name_H-M   'P 1'
#
loop_
_entity.id
_entity.type
_entity.pdbx_description
1 polymer ?
#
loop_
_entity_poly.entity_id
_entity_poly.type
_entity_poly.pdbx_seq_one_letter_code
_entity_poly.pdbx_strand_id
1 'polypeptide(L)'
;MSSSIETVRICQECNKRFTARTTQTRFCCLKCNRRNYKKRVRQGKVERSEKETVERRKVSKGTTSTGDTSTKSYLSVQDTCSLLTISRTTLWRLISDRKIESVKLGRRIVISRSSIDVLKNAVRQARFNINEVVASKAVLPSVTRSLSRLMNIISAHQTATVTLNDVSGWHRHLSEIVAELEAFCTSNGLDIG
;
A
#
# COMPACT_ATOMS: atom_id res chain seq x y z
N MET A 1 -31.79 -0.21 64.27
CA MET A 1 -30.37 0.02 64.62
C MET A 1 -29.59 0.28 63.34
N SER A 2 -28.96 1.44 63.18
CA SER A 2 -28.08 1.70 62.04
C SER A 2 -26.67 1.23 62.39
N SER A 3 -26.18 0.20 61.70
CA SER A 3 -24.78 -0.21 61.79
C SER A 3 -23.88 0.92 61.25
N SER A 4 -22.91 1.34 62.04
CA SER A 4 -21.85 2.25 61.57
C SER A 4 -20.96 1.47 60.60
N ILE A 5 -21.02 1.79 59.32
CA ILE A 5 -20.25 1.10 58.27
C ILE A 5 -18.99 1.92 58.00
N GLU A 6 -17.84 1.39 58.43
CA GLU A 6 -16.53 1.95 58.07
C GLU A 6 -15.80 0.98 57.14
N THR A 7 -15.46 1.45 55.94
CA THR A 7 -14.79 0.63 54.91
C THR A 7 -13.62 1.39 54.30
N VAL A 8 -12.49 0.71 54.11
CA VAL A 8 -11.33 1.31 53.45
C VAL A 8 -11.53 1.29 51.93
N ARG A 9 -11.39 2.45 51.29
CA ARG A 9 -11.55 2.62 49.84
C ARG A 9 -10.40 3.41 49.22
N ILE A 10 -10.29 3.34 47.90
CA ILE A 10 -9.32 4.10 47.11
C ILE A 10 -10.03 5.27 46.44
N CYS A 11 -9.49 6.49 46.60
CA CYS A 11 -10.06 7.68 45.99
C CYS A 11 -9.91 7.64 44.46
N GLN A 12 -11.00 7.84 43.72
CA GLN A 12 -11.02 7.81 42.24
C GLN A 12 -10.23 8.94 41.53
N GLU A 13 -9.51 9.77 42.28
CA GLU A 13 -8.86 10.99 41.77
C GLU A 13 -7.40 11.10 42.13
N CYS A 14 -7.08 10.89 43.41
CA CYS A 14 -5.70 10.92 43.89
C CYS A 14 -5.15 9.52 44.18
N ASN A 15 -5.96 8.46 43.99
CA ASN A 15 -5.60 7.06 44.21
C ASN A 15 -5.10 6.75 45.64
N LYS A 16 -5.35 7.63 46.60
CA LYS A 16 -5.02 7.41 48.02
C LYS A 16 -6.09 6.57 48.70
N ARG A 17 -5.65 5.71 49.63
CA ARG A 17 -6.54 4.95 50.52
C ARG A 17 -7.16 5.90 51.56
N PHE A 18 -8.44 5.72 51.87
CA PHE A 18 -9.16 6.50 52.88
C PHE A 18 -10.29 5.67 53.51
N THR A 19 -10.71 6.04 54.71
CA THR A 19 -11.82 5.38 55.41
C THR A 19 -13.14 6.06 55.02
N ALA A 20 -14.07 5.30 54.45
CA ALA A 20 -15.39 5.75 54.06
C ALA A 20 -16.43 5.32 55.11
N ARG A 21 -17.29 6.26 55.52
CA ARG A 21 -18.39 6.01 56.48
C ARG A 21 -19.74 5.68 55.83
N THR A 22 -19.80 5.74 54.49
CA THR A 22 -21.01 5.41 53.72
C THR A 22 -20.64 4.56 52.52
N THR A 23 -21.58 3.73 52.05
CA THR A 23 -21.35 2.83 50.92
C THR A 23 -21.15 3.55 49.59
N GLN A 24 -21.54 4.83 49.48
CA GLN A 24 -21.48 5.62 48.24
C GLN A 24 -20.28 6.57 48.16
N THR A 25 -19.46 6.68 49.21
CA THR A 25 -18.33 7.62 49.20
C THR A 25 -17.23 7.15 48.22
N ARG A 26 -16.94 7.99 47.21
CA ARG A 26 -15.99 7.72 46.10
C ARG A 26 -14.65 8.47 46.21
N PHE A 27 -14.59 9.50 47.04
CA PHE A 27 -13.44 10.40 47.13
C PHE A 27 -13.02 10.62 48.58
N CYS A 28 -11.71 10.82 48.81
CA CYS A 28 -11.17 11.04 50.15
C CYS A 28 -11.53 12.42 50.74
N CYS A 29 -11.87 13.41 49.91
CA CYS A 29 -12.23 14.76 50.34
C CYS A 29 -13.02 15.52 49.27
N LEU A 30 -13.65 16.63 49.69
CA LEU A 30 -14.42 17.51 48.81
C LEU A 30 -13.57 18.09 47.66
N LYS A 31 -12.27 18.35 47.89
CA LYS A 31 -11.34 18.85 46.87
C LYS A 31 -11.17 17.85 45.71
N CYS A 32 -11.04 16.56 46.03
CA CYS A 32 -10.96 15.50 45.02
C CYS A 32 -12.28 15.38 44.24
N ASN A 33 -13.43 15.43 44.93
CA ASN A 33 -14.74 15.41 44.26
C ASN A 33 -14.90 16.57 43.26
N ARG A 34 -14.58 17.81 43.68
CA ARG A 34 -14.64 19.01 42.82
C ARG A 34 -13.68 18.91 41.61
N ARG A 35 -12.50 18.32 41.80
CA ARG A 35 -11.54 18.09 40.72
C ARG A 35 -12.09 17.10 39.70
N ASN A 36 -12.71 16.01 40.15
CA ASN A 36 -13.25 14.97 39.27
C ASN A 36 -14.41 15.52 38.45
N TYR A 37 -15.30 16.27 39.11
CA TYR A 37 -16.41 16.95 38.45
C TYR A 37 -15.92 17.86 37.32
N LYS A 38 -14.94 18.73 37.58
CA LYS A 38 -14.36 19.61 36.55
C LYS A 38 -13.69 18.82 35.43
N LYS A 39 -13.00 17.72 35.74
CA LYS A 39 -12.38 16.83 34.74
C LYS A 39 -13.43 16.20 33.83
N ARG A 40 -14.50 15.63 34.39
CA ARG A 40 -15.63 15.05 33.64
C ARG A 40 -16.31 16.07 32.73
N VAL A 41 -16.57 17.27 33.22
CA VAL A 41 -17.18 18.34 32.42
C VAL A 41 -16.28 18.75 31.25
N ARG A 42 -14.96 18.87 31.46
CA ARG A 42 -14.01 19.17 30.38
C ARG A 42 -13.96 18.04 29.35
N GLN A 43 -13.87 16.80 29.81
CA GLN A 43 -13.82 15.63 28.93
C GLN A 43 -15.10 15.51 28.08
N GLY A 44 -16.28 15.74 28.66
CA GLY A 44 -17.53 15.73 27.89
C GLY A 44 -17.61 16.81 26.81
N LYS A 45 -16.94 17.97 27.00
CA LYS A 45 -16.83 19.00 25.94
C LYS A 45 -15.91 18.54 24.80
N VAL A 46 -14.78 17.93 25.14
CA VAL A 46 -13.83 17.39 24.15
C VAL A 46 -14.48 16.27 23.34
N GLU A 47 -15.09 15.29 24.00
CA GLU A 47 -15.78 14.18 23.33
C GLU A 47 -16.92 14.66 22.42
N ARG A 48 -17.66 15.70 22.81
CA ARG A 48 -18.68 16.32 21.94
C ARG A 48 -18.05 16.96 20.70
N SER A 49 -16.97 17.71 20.88
CA SER A 49 -16.24 18.34 19.77
C SER A 49 -15.64 17.30 18.82
N GLU A 50 -15.11 16.21 19.34
CA GLU A 50 -14.57 15.10 18.54
C GLU A 50 -15.67 14.39 17.75
N LYS A 51 -16.82 14.12 18.37
CA LYS A 51 -18.00 13.54 17.70
C LYS A 51 -18.47 14.44 16.55
N GLU A 52 -18.62 15.74 16.79
CA GLU A 52 -19.00 16.70 15.75
C GLU A 52 -17.97 16.73 14.60
N THR A 53 -16.68 16.66 14.93
CA THR A 53 -15.60 16.62 13.92
C THR A 53 -15.66 15.35 13.09
N VAL A 54 -15.91 14.19 13.72
CA VAL A 54 -16.05 12.90 13.03
C VAL A 54 -17.31 12.89 12.15
N GLU A 55 -18.44 13.39 12.64
CA GLU A 55 -19.68 13.50 11.87
C GLU A 55 -19.51 14.44 10.68
N ARG A 56 -18.91 15.63 10.88
CA ARG A 56 -18.61 16.57 9.78
C ARG A 56 -17.67 15.95 8.74
N ARG A 57 -16.67 15.17 9.17
CA ARG A 57 -15.80 14.39 8.27
C ARG A 57 -16.59 13.31 7.52
N LYS A 58 -17.51 12.60 8.16
CA LYS A 58 -18.38 11.60 7.52
C LYS A 58 -19.33 12.24 6.50
N VAL A 59 -19.93 13.39 6.81
CA VAL A 59 -20.78 14.16 5.90
C VAL A 59 -19.97 14.68 4.71
N SER A 60 -18.76 15.19 4.92
CA SER A 60 -17.85 15.58 3.82
C SER A 60 -17.36 14.41 2.97
N LYS A 61 -17.44 13.18 3.52
CA LYS A 61 -17.15 11.92 2.83
C LYS A 61 -18.43 11.25 2.27
N GLY A 62 -19.58 11.91 2.41
CA GLY A 62 -20.90 11.49 1.95
C GLY A 62 -21.08 11.60 0.43
N THR A 63 -20.11 11.12 -0.35
CA THR A 63 -20.29 10.66 -1.74
C THR A 63 -19.22 9.64 -2.13
N THR A 64 -18.52 9.04 -1.17
CA THR A 64 -17.73 7.83 -1.40
C THR A 64 -18.29 6.76 -0.48
N SER A 65 -19.52 6.34 -0.77
CA SER A 65 -19.97 5.02 -0.40
C SER A 65 -18.85 4.05 -0.77
N THR A 66 -18.46 3.22 0.18
CA THR A 66 -17.87 1.89 -0.03
C THR A 66 -18.88 1.02 -0.82
N GLY A 67 -19.41 1.56 -1.92
CA GLY A 67 -20.19 0.83 -2.90
C GLY A 67 -19.17 0.18 -3.79
N ASP A 68 -19.32 -1.12 -3.98
CA ASP A 68 -18.41 -1.98 -4.70
C ASP A 68 -17.91 -1.30 -5.98
N THR A 69 -16.66 -0.86 -5.93
CA THR A 69 -15.93 -0.25 -7.04
C THR A 69 -15.80 -1.20 -8.23
N SER A 70 -16.25 -2.45 -8.07
CA SER A 70 -16.32 -3.47 -9.12
C SER A 70 -17.33 -3.14 -10.23
N THR A 71 -18.41 -2.41 -9.93
CA THR A 71 -19.50 -2.18 -10.89
C THR A 71 -19.36 -0.88 -11.69
N LYS A 72 -18.47 0.02 -11.28
CA LYS A 72 -18.29 1.32 -11.95
C LYS A 72 -17.42 1.17 -13.19
N SER A 73 -17.96 1.51 -14.36
CA SER A 73 -17.22 1.56 -15.63
C SER A 73 -16.09 2.60 -15.62
N TYR A 74 -16.24 3.61 -14.77
CA TYR A 74 -15.35 4.76 -14.68
C TYR A 74 -14.95 5.02 -13.22
N LEU A 75 -13.66 5.23 -13.01
CA LEU A 75 -13.06 5.33 -11.68
C LEU A 75 -12.56 6.74 -11.42
N SER A 76 -12.73 7.21 -10.18
CA SER A 76 -12.06 8.42 -9.72
C SER A 76 -10.57 8.14 -9.48
N VAL A 77 -9.75 9.19 -9.46
CA VAL A 77 -8.31 9.10 -9.12
C VAL A 77 -8.11 8.34 -7.79
N GLN A 78 -8.97 8.60 -6.80
CA GLN A 78 -8.88 7.95 -5.50
C GLN A 78 -9.21 6.45 -5.60
N ASP A 79 -10.28 6.10 -6.31
CA ASP A 79 -10.69 4.71 -6.49
C ASP A 79 -9.62 3.91 -7.26
N THR A 80 -9.01 4.50 -8.28
CA THR A 80 -7.92 3.89 -9.06
C THR A 80 -6.68 3.66 -8.20
N CYS A 81 -6.29 4.62 -7.34
CA CYS A 81 -5.21 4.42 -6.37
C CYS A 81 -5.50 3.27 -5.42
N SER A 82 -6.73 3.18 -4.90
CA SER A 82 -7.15 2.08 -4.03
C SER A 82 -7.20 0.74 -4.76
N LEU A 83 -7.56 0.72 -6.05
CA LEU A 83 -7.63 -0.49 -6.86
C LEU A 83 -6.25 -1.07 -7.23
N LEU A 84 -5.29 -0.19 -7.51
CA LEU A 84 -3.94 -0.55 -7.93
C LEU A 84 -2.96 -0.59 -6.75
N THR A 85 -3.38 -0.17 -5.57
CA THR A 85 -2.54 -0.03 -4.37
C THR A 85 -1.31 0.83 -4.66
N ILE A 86 -1.51 1.97 -5.34
CA ILE A 86 -0.45 2.93 -5.70
C ILE A 86 -0.75 4.32 -5.14
N SER A 87 0.31 5.11 -4.95
CA SER A 87 0.17 6.51 -4.58
C SER A 87 -0.42 7.34 -5.73
N ARG A 88 -1.01 8.50 -5.38
CA ARG A 88 -1.50 9.46 -6.37
C ARG A 88 -0.39 9.95 -7.31
N THR A 89 0.83 10.13 -6.79
CA THR A 89 1.98 10.58 -7.58
C THR A 89 2.36 9.56 -8.65
N THR A 90 2.38 8.27 -8.31
CA THR A 90 2.63 7.20 -9.29
C THR A 90 1.51 7.12 -10.32
N LEU A 91 0.25 7.26 -9.89
CA LEU A 91 -0.87 7.31 -10.82
C LEU A 91 -0.74 8.47 -11.82
N TRP A 92 -0.36 9.67 -11.37
CA TRP A 92 -0.10 10.80 -12.25
C TRP A 92 1.04 10.55 -13.23
N ARG A 93 2.14 9.91 -12.79
CA ARG A 93 3.22 9.51 -13.70
C ARG A 93 2.72 8.57 -14.79
N LEU A 94 1.91 7.57 -14.44
CA LEU A 94 1.34 6.64 -15.42
C LEU A 94 0.41 7.33 -16.43
N ILE A 95 -0.32 8.36 -15.99
CA ILE A 95 -1.16 9.19 -16.88
C ILE A 95 -0.27 10.06 -17.79
N SER A 96 0.77 10.69 -17.25
CA SER A 96 1.74 11.49 -18.02
C SER A 96 2.50 10.65 -19.05
N ASP A 97 2.91 9.44 -18.68
CA ASP A 97 3.57 8.44 -19.54
C ASP A 97 2.60 7.82 -20.58
N ARG A 98 1.33 8.25 -20.63
CA ARG A 98 0.27 7.73 -21.51
C ARG A 98 -0.02 6.23 -21.36
N LYS A 99 0.39 5.61 -20.24
CA LYS A 99 0.12 4.19 -19.94
C LYS A 99 -1.31 3.93 -19.50
N ILE A 100 -2.00 4.95 -18.98
CA ILE A 100 -3.40 4.89 -18.55
C ILE A 100 -4.17 6.00 -19.25
N GLU A 101 -5.20 5.62 -20.00
CA GLU A 101 -6.13 6.57 -20.60
C GLU A 101 -7.02 7.22 -19.52
N SER A 102 -7.06 8.54 -19.53
CA SER A 102 -7.86 9.34 -18.61
C SER A 102 -8.58 10.46 -19.34
N VAL A 103 -9.78 10.79 -18.87
CA VAL A 103 -10.64 11.84 -19.43
C VAL A 103 -10.87 12.90 -18.36
N LYS A 104 -10.65 14.17 -18.72
CA LYS A 104 -10.91 15.31 -17.85
C LYS A 104 -12.36 15.75 -17.99
N LEU A 105 -13.14 15.64 -16.91
CA LEU A 105 -14.52 16.14 -16.81
C LEU A 105 -14.54 17.36 -15.91
N GLY A 106 -14.37 18.55 -16.50
CA GLY A 106 -14.29 19.82 -15.76
C GLY A 106 -13.09 19.84 -14.80
N ARG A 107 -13.37 19.86 -13.49
CA ARG A 107 -12.33 19.85 -12.42
C ARG A 107 -11.87 18.44 -12.02
N ARG A 108 -12.63 17.40 -12.36
CA ARG A 108 -12.32 16.01 -11.98
C ARG A 108 -11.74 15.24 -13.15
N ILE A 109 -10.87 14.28 -12.86
CA ILE A 109 -10.35 13.33 -13.85
C ILE A 109 -10.96 11.97 -13.57
N VAL A 110 -11.35 11.30 -14.65
CA VAL A 110 -12.00 10.00 -14.64
C VAL A 110 -11.18 9.04 -15.49
N ILE A 111 -11.00 7.83 -15.00
CA ILE A 111 -10.16 6.81 -15.63
C ILE A 111 -11.06 5.65 -16.06
N SER A 112 -10.89 5.18 -17.29
CA SER A 112 -11.64 4.01 -17.79
C SER A 112 -11.18 2.75 -17.06
N ARG A 113 -12.13 1.89 -16.69
CA ARG A 113 -11.79 0.58 -16.12
C ARG A 113 -11.02 -0.29 -17.10
N SER A 114 -11.39 -0.24 -18.39
CA SER A 114 -10.78 -1.05 -19.44
C SER A 114 -9.28 -0.81 -19.56
N SER A 115 -8.83 0.44 -19.50
CA SER A 115 -7.40 0.79 -19.62
C SER A 115 -6.58 0.23 -18.45
N ILE A 116 -7.15 0.20 -17.25
CA ILE A 116 -6.52 -0.40 -16.07
C ILE A 116 -6.42 -1.93 -16.22
N ASP A 117 -7.48 -2.58 -16.71
CA ASP A 117 -7.48 -4.03 -16.89
C ASP A 117 -6.49 -4.46 -17.99
N VAL A 118 -6.35 -3.67 -19.06
CA VAL A 118 -5.30 -3.84 -20.08
C VAL A 118 -3.91 -3.74 -19.45
N LEU A 119 -3.65 -2.73 -18.63
CA LEU A 119 -2.36 -2.57 -17.95
C LEU A 119 -2.06 -3.76 -17.02
N LYS A 120 -3.06 -4.24 -16.26
CA LYS A 120 -2.91 -5.44 -15.41
C LYS A 120 -2.63 -6.70 -16.23
N ASN A 121 -3.29 -6.86 -17.38
CA ASN A 121 -3.08 -7.98 -18.28
C ASN A 121 -1.68 -7.92 -18.90
N ALA A 122 -1.23 -6.76 -19.35
CA ALA A 122 0.10 -6.57 -19.93
C ALA A 122 1.22 -6.90 -18.93
N VAL A 123 1.11 -6.45 -17.67
CA VAL A 123 2.07 -6.81 -16.61
C VAL A 123 2.01 -8.31 -16.30
N ARG A 124 0.82 -8.93 -16.31
CA ARG A 124 0.68 -10.38 -16.14
C ARG A 124 1.36 -11.15 -17.29
N GLN A 125 1.08 -10.78 -18.54
CA GLN A 125 1.68 -11.42 -19.73
C GLN A 125 3.20 -11.27 -19.73
N ALA A 126 3.73 -10.08 -19.43
CA ALA A 126 5.18 -9.88 -19.29
C ALA A 126 5.79 -10.80 -18.21
N ARG A 127 5.08 -11.01 -17.10
CA ARG A 127 5.51 -11.91 -16.01
C ARG A 127 5.41 -13.39 -16.38
N PHE A 128 4.42 -13.79 -17.19
CA PHE A 128 4.33 -15.14 -17.75
C PHE A 128 5.44 -15.39 -18.79
N ASN A 129 5.72 -14.45 -19.68
CA ASN A 129 6.80 -14.57 -20.65
C ASN A 129 8.17 -14.65 -19.96
N ILE A 130 8.39 -13.92 -18.86
CA ILE A 130 9.62 -14.09 -18.05
C ILE A 130 9.69 -15.50 -17.46
N ASN A 131 8.59 -16.02 -16.89
CA ASN A 131 8.57 -17.37 -16.34
C ASN A 131 8.73 -18.45 -17.42
N GLU A 132 8.22 -18.25 -18.64
CA GLU A 132 8.36 -19.17 -19.76
C GLU A 132 9.80 -19.13 -20.33
N VAL A 133 10.42 -17.95 -20.38
CA VAL A 133 11.86 -17.79 -20.68
C VAL A 133 12.74 -18.40 -19.58
N VAL A 134 12.29 -18.36 -18.31
CA VAL A 134 12.98 -19.00 -17.18
C VAL A 134 12.69 -20.51 -17.11
N ALA A 135 11.55 -20.97 -17.62
CA ALA A 135 11.13 -22.38 -17.63
C ALA A 135 11.57 -23.15 -18.88
N SER A 136 11.83 -22.46 -20.01
CA SER A 136 12.50 -23.05 -21.18
C SER A 136 13.94 -23.51 -20.90
N LYS A 137 14.46 -23.16 -19.70
CA LYS A 137 15.64 -23.74 -19.05
C LYS A 137 15.54 -25.26 -18.81
N ALA A 138 14.40 -25.89 -19.09
CA ALA A 138 14.23 -27.34 -19.10
C ALA A 138 14.64 -28.06 -20.43
N VAL A 139 15.15 -27.35 -21.44
CA VAL A 139 15.56 -27.95 -22.73
C VAL A 139 17.08 -28.22 -22.85
N LEU A 140 17.87 -28.06 -21.79
CA LEU A 140 19.31 -28.36 -21.88
C LEU A 140 19.74 -29.59 -21.06
N PRO A 141 19.67 -30.79 -21.67
CA PRO A 141 20.64 -31.84 -21.38
C PRO A 141 21.68 -32.06 -22.49
N SER A 142 21.60 -31.40 -23.67
CA SER A 142 22.40 -31.85 -24.83
C SER A 142 23.68 -31.06 -25.19
N VAL A 143 24.00 -29.92 -24.57
CA VAL A 143 25.23 -29.16 -24.95
C VAL A 143 26.07 -28.78 -23.73
N THR A 144 26.64 -29.80 -23.09
CA THR A 144 27.53 -29.69 -21.94
C THR A 144 28.98 -29.45 -22.38
N ARG A 145 29.36 -28.19 -22.66
CA ARG A 145 30.74 -27.69 -22.41
C ARG A 145 30.93 -26.18 -22.53
N SER A 146 30.03 -25.46 -23.20
CA SER A 146 30.14 -23.99 -23.39
C SER A 146 29.42 -23.15 -22.30
N LEU A 147 28.54 -23.80 -21.52
CA LEU A 147 27.63 -23.16 -20.56
C LEU A 147 28.31 -22.47 -19.37
N SER A 148 29.48 -22.90 -18.94
CA SER A 148 30.20 -22.31 -17.81
C SER A 148 30.74 -20.91 -18.13
N ARG A 149 31.19 -20.70 -19.37
CA ARG A 149 31.68 -19.40 -19.84
C ARG A 149 30.52 -18.42 -20.00
N LEU A 150 29.40 -18.88 -20.56
CA LEU A 150 28.14 -18.12 -20.67
C LEU A 150 27.56 -17.76 -19.30
N MET A 151 27.51 -18.70 -18.35
CA MET A 151 27.01 -18.45 -16.99
C MET A 151 27.87 -17.45 -16.22
N ASN A 152 29.20 -17.45 -16.42
CA ASN A 152 30.10 -16.46 -15.82
C ASN A 152 29.91 -15.07 -16.42
N ILE A 153 29.69 -14.96 -17.73
CA ILE A 153 29.39 -13.69 -18.41
C ILE A 153 28.04 -13.12 -17.93
N ILE A 154 27.01 -13.96 -17.82
CA ILE A 154 25.68 -13.55 -17.32
C ILE A 154 25.75 -13.12 -15.86
N SER A 155 26.49 -13.85 -15.02
CA SER A 155 26.64 -13.49 -13.60
C SER A 155 27.44 -12.20 -13.41
N ALA A 156 28.48 -11.97 -14.22
CA ALA A 156 29.23 -10.71 -14.24
C ALA A 156 28.41 -9.53 -14.78
N HIS A 157 27.50 -9.78 -15.72
CA HIS A 157 26.59 -8.76 -16.23
C HIS A 157 25.51 -8.41 -15.19
N GLN A 158 24.95 -9.41 -14.49
CA GLN A 158 23.99 -9.18 -13.41
C GLN A 158 24.59 -8.34 -12.27
N THR A 159 25.87 -8.55 -11.91
CA THR A 159 26.54 -7.72 -10.89
C THR A 159 26.83 -6.30 -11.38
N ALA A 160 27.13 -6.11 -12.67
CA ALA A 160 27.28 -4.78 -13.28
C ALA A 160 25.95 -4.01 -13.44
N THR A 161 24.83 -4.72 -13.66
CA THR A 161 23.49 -4.09 -13.76
C THR A 161 22.93 -3.62 -12.41
N VAL A 162 23.37 -4.21 -11.29
CA VAL A 162 22.96 -3.78 -9.95
C VAL A 162 23.65 -2.46 -9.53
N THR A 163 24.77 -2.09 -10.16
CA THR A 163 25.54 -0.89 -9.81
C THR A 163 25.18 0.35 -10.66
N LEU A 164 24.50 0.18 -11.80
CA LEU A 164 24.12 1.28 -12.71
C LEU A 164 22.60 1.49 -12.74
N ASN A 165 22.13 2.54 -12.06
CA ASN A 165 20.72 2.93 -11.94
C ASN A 165 20.12 3.65 -13.19
N ASP A 166 20.79 3.65 -14.35
CA ASP A 166 20.37 4.43 -15.51
C ASP A 166 19.78 3.52 -16.62
N VAL A 167 18.45 3.57 -16.78
CA VAL A 167 17.63 2.72 -17.66
C VAL A 167 17.95 2.91 -19.15
N SER A 168 18.56 4.04 -19.53
CA SER A 168 18.91 4.35 -20.92
C SER A 168 20.05 3.49 -21.48
N GLY A 169 21.00 3.08 -20.63
CA GLY A 169 22.10 2.17 -21.01
C GLY A 169 21.65 0.72 -21.26
N TRP A 170 20.49 0.33 -20.70
CA TRP A 170 19.97 -1.03 -20.78
C TRP A 170 19.58 -1.44 -22.19
N HIS A 171 18.98 -0.53 -22.97
CA HIS A 171 18.60 -0.84 -24.35
C HIS A 171 19.81 -1.08 -25.25
N ARG A 172 20.91 -0.35 -25.05
CA ARG A 172 22.13 -0.51 -25.83
C ARG A 172 22.83 -1.84 -25.53
N HIS A 173 22.94 -2.21 -24.26
CA HIS A 173 23.53 -3.49 -23.87
C HIS A 173 22.66 -4.70 -24.23
N LEU A 174 21.33 -4.57 -24.16
CA LEU A 174 20.44 -5.64 -24.62
C LEU A 174 20.58 -5.88 -26.13
N SER A 175 20.74 -4.83 -26.94
CA SER A 175 20.99 -4.97 -28.38
C SER A 175 22.35 -5.62 -28.69
N GLU A 176 23.40 -5.27 -27.96
CA GLU A 176 24.73 -5.89 -28.11
C GLU A 176 24.71 -7.37 -27.72
N ILE A 177 24.03 -7.73 -26.63
CA ILE A 177 23.89 -9.13 -26.18
C ILE A 177 23.07 -9.96 -27.17
N VAL A 178 21.97 -9.39 -27.71
CA VAL A 178 21.15 -10.07 -28.72
C VAL A 178 21.97 -10.31 -29.99
N ALA A 179 22.76 -9.33 -30.44
CA ALA A 179 23.61 -9.47 -31.62
C ALA A 179 24.71 -10.54 -31.44
N GLU A 180 25.33 -10.63 -30.26
CA GLU A 180 26.30 -11.69 -29.95
C GLU A 180 25.66 -13.09 -29.90
N LEU A 181 24.43 -13.18 -29.38
CA LEU A 181 23.68 -14.43 -29.33
C LEU A 181 23.22 -14.87 -30.73
N GLU A 182 22.77 -13.95 -31.58
CA GLU A 182 22.42 -14.22 -32.98
C GLU A 182 23.65 -14.69 -33.79
N ALA A 183 24.81 -14.06 -33.59
CA ALA A 183 26.08 -14.49 -34.19
C ALA A 183 26.52 -15.88 -33.71
N PHE A 184 26.27 -16.19 -32.44
CA PHE A 184 26.56 -17.50 -31.88
C PHE A 184 25.62 -18.59 -32.42
N CYS A 185 24.33 -18.30 -32.55
CA CYS A 185 23.36 -19.27 -33.08
C CYS A 185 23.59 -19.54 -34.58
N THR A 186 23.86 -18.50 -35.37
CA THR A 186 24.18 -18.64 -36.80
C THR A 186 25.46 -19.46 -37.05
N SER A 187 26.51 -19.25 -36.26
CA SER A 187 27.76 -20.05 -36.34
C SER A 187 27.59 -21.52 -35.92
N ASN A 188 26.53 -21.86 -35.20
CA ASN A 188 26.21 -23.22 -34.78
C ASN A 188 25.02 -23.82 -35.54
N GLY A 189 24.54 -23.15 -36.59
CA GLY A 189 23.43 -23.64 -37.44
C GLY A 189 22.08 -23.73 -36.73
N LEU A 190 21.87 -22.95 -35.67
CA LEU A 190 20.62 -22.88 -34.93
C LEU A 190 19.79 -21.72 -35.48
N ASP A 191 18.69 -22.04 -36.17
CA ASP A 191 17.78 -21.05 -36.75
C ASP A 191 16.90 -20.43 -35.65
N ILE A 192 16.92 -19.10 -35.54
CA ILE A 192 16.13 -18.33 -34.57
C ILE A 192 15.04 -17.60 -35.36
N GLY A 193 13.95 -18.30 -35.66
CA GLY A 193 12.76 -17.73 -36.28
C GLY A 193 11.99 -16.80 -35.36
#